data_AF-A0A3D0R8K5-F1
#
_entry.id   AF-A0A3D0R8K5-F1
#
_cell.length_a   1.000
_cell.length_b   1.000
_cell.length_c   1.000
_cell.angle_alpha   90.00
_cell.angle_beta   90.00
_cell.angle_gamma   90.00
#
_symmetry.space_group_name_H-M   'P 1'
#
loop_
_entity.id
_entity.type
_entity.pdbx_description
1 polymer ?
#
loop_
_entity_poly.entity_id
_entity_poly.type
_entity_poly.pdbx_seq_one_letter_code
_entity_poly.pdbx_strand_id
1 'polypeptide(L)' 'HRARRQKAELTSPLDGVPGIGPKRKKALLAHFGSARAVSAAGLQDLEAVDGISKAVARHIYDWFYSGHS' A
#
# COMPACT_ATOMS: atom_id res chain seq x y z
N HIS A 1 -1.41 29.55 -14.93
CA HIS A 1 -0.70 28.30 -14.59
C HIS A 1 -1.26 27.74 -13.28
N ARG A 2 -1.80 26.51 -13.29
CA ARG A 2 -2.49 25.91 -12.14
C ARG A 2 -1.51 25.71 -10.98
N ALA A 3 -1.68 26.52 -9.96
CA ALA A 3 -1.03 26.37 -8.68
C ALA A 3 -1.54 25.10 -7.95
N ARG A 4 -0.70 24.60 -7.04
CA ARG A 4 -1.04 23.78 -5.87
C ARG A 4 -1.50 22.34 -6.11
N ARG A 5 -0.56 21.38 -6.04
CA ARG A 5 -0.56 20.24 -5.09
C ARG A 5 0.89 19.88 -4.78
N GLN A 6 1.43 20.46 -3.71
CA GLN A 6 1.67 19.76 -2.45
C GLN A 6 2.74 18.67 -2.59
N LYS A 7 3.94 19.00 -2.10
CA LYS A 7 5.13 18.14 -1.94
C LYS A 7 4.91 16.94 -0.98
N ALA A 8 3.69 16.41 -0.86
CA ALA A 8 3.37 15.31 0.04
C ALA A 8 3.64 13.91 -0.56
N GLU A 9 4.04 13.83 -1.84
CA GLU A 9 4.11 12.58 -2.61
C GLU A 9 5.54 12.15 -3.01
N LEU A 10 6.58 12.49 -2.25
CA LEU A 10 7.95 12.01 -2.57
C LEU A 10 8.27 10.62 -1.98
N THR A 11 7.44 10.12 -1.07
CA THR A 11 7.55 8.76 -0.54
C THR A 11 6.27 8.00 -0.88
N SER A 12 6.40 6.93 -1.64
CA SER A 12 5.32 6.00 -1.92
C SER A 12 4.71 5.53 -0.59
N PRO A 13 3.38 5.60 -0.37
CA PRO A 13 2.76 5.18 0.89
C PRO A 13 3.13 3.74 1.28
N LEU A 14 3.37 2.89 0.28
CA LEU A 14 3.78 1.51 0.44
C LEU A 14 5.22 1.37 0.96
N ASP A 15 6.07 2.39 0.77
CA ASP A 15 7.43 2.40 1.30
C ASP A 15 7.49 2.66 2.81
N GLY A 16 6.46 3.32 3.35
CA GLY A 16 6.33 3.54 4.79
C GLY A 16 5.94 2.30 5.58
N VAL A 17 5.48 1.22 4.94
CA VAL A 17 4.99 0.02 5.64
C VAL A 17 6.16 -0.82 6.16
N PRO A 18 6.39 -0.88 7.49
CA PRO A 18 7.46 -1.70 8.05
C PRO A 18 7.17 -3.19 7.83
N GLY A 19 8.21 -3.98 7.52
CA GLY A 19 8.08 -5.43 7.30
C GLY A 19 7.61 -5.85 5.90
N ILE A 20 7.37 -4.91 4.99
CA ILE A 20 7.09 -5.20 3.58
C ILE A 20 8.38 -5.12 2.76
N GLY A 21 8.94 -6.30 2.46
CA GLY A 21 10.12 -6.42 1.60
C GLY A 21 9.85 -6.14 0.12
N PRO A 22 10.90 -5.93 -0.69
CA PRO A 22 10.79 -5.52 -2.10
C PRO A 22 9.99 -6.51 -2.97
N LYS A 23 10.05 -7.82 -2.68
CA LYS A 23 9.28 -8.85 -3.40
C LYS A 23 7.77 -8.64 -3.24
N ARG A 24 7.32 -8.35 -2.01
CA ARG A 24 5.90 -8.10 -1.69
C ARG A 24 5.45 -6.76 -2.27
N LYS A 25 6.28 -5.71 -2.17
CA LYS A 25 6.00 -4.42 -2.84
C LYS A 25 5.78 -4.61 -4.33
N LYS A 26 6.69 -5.33 -5.00
CA LYS A 26 6.58 -5.59 -6.44
C LYS A 26 5.31 -6.36 -6.79
N ALA A 27 4.93 -7.38 -6.02
CA ALA A 27 3.69 -8.13 -6.24
C ALA A 27 2.45 -7.23 -6.12
N LEU A 28 2.40 -6.41 -5.06
CA LEU A 28 1.32 -5.44 -4.84
C LEU A 28 1.25 -4.40 -5.96
N LEU A 29 2.39 -3.82 -6.35
CA LEU A 29 2.45 -2.86 -7.45
C LEU A 29 2.09 -3.49 -8.80
N ALA A 30 2.45 -4.75 -9.04
CA ALA A 30 2.08 -5.47 -10.25
C ALA A 30 0.56 -5.75 -10.30
N HIS A 31 -0.06 -6.04 -9.15
CA HIS A 31 -1.50 -6.31 -9.07
C HIS A 31 -2.35 -5.04 -9.12
N PHE A 32 -1.98 -4.01 -8.36
CA PHE A 32 -2.77 -2.78 -8.19
C PHE A 32 -2.31 -1.60 -9.07
N GLY A 33 -1.14 -1.71 -9.71
CA GLY A 33 -0.56 -0.68 -10.59
C GLY A 33 0.11 0.49 -9.89
N SER A 34 -0.28 0.85 -8.66
CA SER A 34 0.34 1.95 -7.91
C SER A 34 0.25 1.78 -6.40
N ALA A 35 1.18 2.37 -5.66
CA ALA A 35 1.16 2.36 -4.20
C ALA A 35 -0.09 3.05 -3.62
N ARG A 36 -0.64 4.03 -4.33
CA ARG A 36 -1.88 4.70 -3.95
C ARG A 36 -3.08 3.75 -4.07
N ALA A 37 -3.14 2.95 -5.14
CA ALA A 37 -4.15 1.91 -5.29
C ALA A 37 -4.03 0.85 -4.18
N VAL A 38 -2.81 0.45 -3.81
CA VAL A 38 -2.57 -0.48 -2.67
C VAL A 38 -3.10 0.11 -1.36
N SER A 39 -2.86 1.41 -1.09
CA SER A 39 -3.36 2.05 0.14
C SER A 39 -4.89 2.17 0.22
N ALA A 40 -5.57 2.13 -0.94
CA ALA A 40 -7.02 2.16 -1.03
C ALA A 40 -7.65 0.76 -1.20
N ALA A 41 -6.82 -0.29 -1.35
CA ALA A 41 -7.30 -1.64 -1.55
C ALA A 41 -7.99 -2.20 -0.31
N GLY A 42 -8.97 -3.06 -0.51
CA GLY A 42 -9.61 -3.80 0.58
C GLY A 42 -8.71 -4.92 1.08
N LEU A 43 -8.96 -5.40 2.31
CA LEU A 43 -8.22 -6.53 2.89
C LEU A 43 -8.28 -7.78 1.99
N GLN A 44 -9.44 -8.09 1.42
CA GLN A 44 -9.62 -9.25 0.54
C GLN A 44 -8.80 -9.14 -0.76
N ASP A 45 -8.72 -7.94 -1.34
CA ASP A 45 -7.91 -7.72 -2.55
C ASP A 45 -6.42 -7.87 -2.24
N LEU A 46 -5.97 -7.38 -1.08
CA LEU A 46 -4.60 -7.56 -0.62
C LEU A 46 -4.26 -9.04 -0.38
N GLU A 47 -5.21 -9.83 0.12
CA GLU A 47 -5.08 -11.28 0.29
C GLU A 47 -5.06 -12.05 -1.04
N ALA A 48 -5.68 -11.51 -2.09
CA ALA A 48 -5.69 -12.12 -3.42
C ALA A 48 -4.35 -11.97 -4.17
N VAL A 49 -3.42 -11.17 -3.66
CA VAL A 49 -2.11 -10.98 -4.30
C VAL A 49 -1.19 -12.16 -4.03
N ASP A 50 -0.69 -12.76 -5.11
CA ASP A 50 0.26 -13.86 -5.04
C ASP A 50 1.51 -13.50 -4.22
N GLY A 51 1.77 -14.31 -3.19
CA GLY A 51 2.90 -14.10 -2.28
C GLY A 51 2.63 -13.15 -1.11
N ILE A 52 1.40 -12.68 -0.96
CA ILE A 52 0.90 -12.00 0.24
C ILE A 52 0.09 -12.99 1.06
N SER A 53 0.45 -13.17 2.34
CA SER A 53 -0.33 -13.98 3.27
C SER A 53 -1.38 -13.11 3.97
N LYS A 54 -2.40 -13.73 4.55
CA LYS A 54 -3.44 -13.03 5.33
C LYS A 54 -2.88 -12.11 6.41
N ALA A 55 -1.83 -12.55 7.10
CA ALA A 55 -1.16 -11.74 8.12
C ALA A 55 -0.51 -10.48 7.53
N VAL A 56 0.10 -10.60 6.35
CA VAL A 56 0.74 -9.48 5.65
C VAL A 56 -0.30 -8.53 5.07
N ALA A 57 -1.35 -9.08 4.44
CA ALA A 57 -2.48 -8.29 3.91
C ALA A 57 -3.13 -7.47 5.03
N ARG A 58 -3.40 -8.11 6.17
CA ARG A 58 -3.93 -7.43 7.36
C ARG A 58 -2.99 -6.36 7.87
N HIS A 59 -1.69 -6.63 7.98
CA HIS A 59 -0.71 -5.62 8.41
C HIS A 59 -0.68 -4.39 7.48
N ILE A 60 -0.75 -4.59 6.16
CA ILE A 60 -0.81 -3.49 5.19
C ILE A 60 -2.13 -2.71 5.34
N TYR A 61 -3.25 -3.42 5.46
CA TYR A 61 -4.56 -2.82 5.65
C TYR A 61 -4.60 -2.00 6.95
N ASP A 62 -4.21 -2.60 8.08
CA ASP A 62 -4.15 -1.93 9.37
C ASP A 62 -3.20 -0.72 9.33
N TRP A 63 -2.08 -0.78 8.62
CA TRP A 63 -1.21 0.38 8.45
C TRP A 63 -1.89 1.59 7.80
N PHE A 64 -2.70 1.36 6.76
CA PHE A 64 -3.40 2.44 6.05
C PHE A 64 -4.73 2.86 6.69
N TYR A 65 -5.40 1.95 7.41
CA TYR A 65 -6.74 2.17 7.95
C TYR A 65 -6.78 2.36 9.47
N SER A 66 -5.79 1.86 10.25
CA SER A 66 -5.73 2.03 11.71
C SER A 66 -5.15 3.38 12.16
N GLY A 67 -4.76 4.25 11.23
CA GLY A 67 -4.26 5.61 11.50
C GLY A 67 -5.31 6.63 11.97
N HIS A 68 -6.42 6.19 12.57
CA HIS A 68 -7.43 7.09 13.16
C HIS A 68 -7.81 6.64 14.56
N SER A 69 -7.00 7.05 15.53
CA SER A 69 -7.42 7.38 16.91
C SER A 69 -6.51 8.47 17.44
#